data_AF-A0A8J3JGV6-F1
#
_entry.id   AF-A0A8J3JGV6-F1
#
_cell.length_a   1.000
_cell.length_b   1.000
_cell.length_c   1.000
_cell.angle_alpha   90.00
_cell.angle_beta   90.00
_cell.angle_gamma   90.00
#
_symmetry.space_group_name_H-M   'P 1'
#
loop_
_entity.id
_entity.type
_entity.pdbx_description
1 polymer ?
#
loop_
_entity_poly.entity_id
_entity_poly.type
_entity_poly.pdbx_seq_one_letter_code
_entity_poly.pdbx_strand_id
1 'polypeptide(L)'
;MPWGLRVMDLVKEYVRRYLVVQREAERDLADAIGKLEADGHRIIDGGQTGPATWQYTDWHTGEIIASGDDRTSDDEVLAALDPDGAFLHIDNVVRRPVEPDNPGIPPSLARALEDWVDLLSTPDEEIARYVGWTVQDVAAAR
;
A
#
# COMPACT_ATOMS: atom_id res chain seq x y z
N MET A 1 26.93 29.48 -13.51
CA MET A 1 25.71 29.48 -12.67
C MET A 1 25.33 28.02 -12.38
N PRO A 2 25.56 27.46 -11.17
CA PRO A 2 25.48 26.02 -10.91
C PRO A 2 24.17 25.58 -10.21
N TRP A 3 23.08 26.34 -10.37
CA TRP A 3 21.83 26.11 -9.63
C TRP A 3 21.06 24.85 -10.06
N GLY A 4 21.18 24.41 -11.32
CA GLY A 4 20.43 23.26 -11.84
C GLY A 4 20.88 21.89 -11.32
N LEU A 5 22.16 21.73 -10.97
CA LEU A 5 22.68 20.47 -10.43
C LEU A 5 22.15 20.21 -9.01
N ARG A 6 22.10 21.23 -8.15
CA ARG A 6 21.60 21.07 -6.77
C ARG A 6 20.12 20.71 -6.70
N VAL A 7 19.27 21.30 -7.55
CA VAL A 7 17.83 20.99 -7.54
C VAL A 7 17.59 19.54 -7.98
N MET A 8 18.31 19.07 -9.01
CA MET A 8 18.20 17.68 -9.47
C MET A 8 18.62 16.68 -8.39
N ASP A 9 19.65 17.00 -7.60
CA ASP A 9 20.10 16.17 -6.49
C ASP A 9 19.05 16.10 -5.37
N LEU A 10 18.38 17.22 -5.06
CA LEU A 10 17.30 17.27 -4.07
C LEU A 10 16.07 16.46 -4.50
N VAL A 11 15.73 16.48 -5.80
CA VAL A 11 14.60 15.69 -6.32
C VAL A 11 14.90 14.19 -6.26
N LYS A 12 16.09 13.76 -6.68
CA LYS A 12 16.50 12.35 -6.57
C LYS A 12 16.52 11.89 -5.12
N GLU A 13 17.03 12.73 -4.23
CA GLU A 13 17.05 12.45 -2.80
C GLU A 13 15.63 12.32 -2.24
N TYR A 14 14.70 13.18 -2.63
CA TYR A 14 13.30 13.07 -2.23
C TYR A 14 12.68 11.74 -2.66
N VAL A 15 12.86 11.33 -3.93
CA VAL A 15 12.33 10.05 -4.44
C VAL A 15 12.92 8.86 -3.67
N ARG A 16 14.22 8.89 -3.34
CA ARG A 16 14.83 7.84 -2.50
C ARG A 16 14.21 7.78 -1.11
N ARG A 17 14.02 8.92 -0.46
CA ARG A 17 13.40 9.00 0.87
C ARG A 17 11.97 8.49 0.83
N TYR A 18 11.22 8.83 -0.22
CA TYR A 18 9.87 8.32 -0.43
C TYR A 18 9.84 6.80 -0.54
N LEU A 19 10.70 6.21 -1.37
CA LEU A 19 10.81 4.73 -1.48
C LEU A 19 11.21 4.06 -0.16
N VAL A 20 12.14 4.65 0.61
CA VAL A 20 12.49 4.11 1.94
C VAL A 20 11.28 4.10 2.85
N VAL A 21 10.52 5.19 2.86
CA VAL A 21 9.35 5.36 3.71
C VAL A 21 8.23 4.39 3.31
N GLN A 22 7.97 4.18 2.02
CA GLN A 22 7.01 3.19 1.54
C GLN A 22 7.37 1.78 2.03
N ARG A 23 8.64 1.40 1.90
CA ARG A 23 9.15 0.11 2.39
C ARG A 23 8.99 -0.05 3.90
N GLU A 24 9.24 1.00 4.67
CA GLU A 24 9.05 0.97 6.13
C GLU A 24 7.57 0.83 6.48
N ALA A 25 6.67 1.54 5.78
CA ALA A 25 5.24 1.45 5.99
C ALA A 25 4.69 0.04 5.65
N GLU A 26 5.18 -0.60 4.59
CA GLU A 26 4.83 -1.99 4.26
C GLU A 26 5.30 -2.99 5.30
N ARG A 27 6.53 -2.83 5.82
CA ARG A 27 7.05 -3.67 6.90
C ARG A 27 6.24 -3.49 8.18
N ASP A 28 5.93 -2.27 8.54
CA ASP A 28 5.10 -1.96 9.71
C ASP A 28 3.71 -2.58 9.57
N LEU A 29 3.12 -2.54 8.37
CA LEU A 29 1.85 -3.20 8.07
C LEU A 29 1.97 -4.73 8.19
N ALA A 30 3.00 -5.33 7.60
CA ALA A 30 3.24 -6.77 7.68
C ALA A 30 3.45 -7.24 9.13
N ASP A 31 4.21 -6.48 9.93
CA ASP A 31 4.43 -6.75 11.35
C ASP A 31 3.14 -6.59 12.16
N ALA A 32 2.30 -5.61 11.83
CA ALA A 32 1.00 -5.42 12.47
C ALA A 32 0.05 -6.59 12.16
N ILE A 33 -0.02 -6.99 10.89
CA ILE A 33 -0.81 -8.15 10.43
C ILE A 33 -0.33 -9.43 11.13
N GLY A 34 0.98 -9.69 11.13
CA GLY A 34 1.53 -10.89 11.76
C GLY A 34 1.24 -10.98 13.26
N LYS A 35 1.13 -9.85 13.97
CA LYS A 35 0.68 -9.82 15.37
C LYS A 35 -0.79 -10.18 15.52
N LEU A 36 -1.65 -9.59 14.69
CA LEU A 36 -3.08 -9.89 14.70
C LEU A 36 -3.34 -11.37 14.39
N GLU A 37 -2.63 -11.92 13.41
CA GLU A 37 -2.71 -13.35 13.07
C GLU A 37 -2.23 -14.25 14.21
N ALA A 38 -1.13 -13.87 14.89
CA ALA A 38 -0.65 -14.59 16.07
C ALA A 38 -1.64 -14.54 17.25
N ASP A 39 -2.43 -13.47 17.33
CA ASP A 39 -3.51 -13.30 18.32
C ASP A 39 -4.81 -14.02 17.92
N GLY A 40 -4.83 -14.69 16.77
CA GLY A 40 -5.94 -15.52 16.29
C GLY A 40 -6.90 -14.82 15.32
N HIS A 41 -6.58 -13.62 14.86
CA HIS A 41 -7.37 -12.92 13.85
C HIS A 41 -7.08 -13.45 12.44
N ARG A 42 -8.09 -13.37 11.56
CA ARG A 42 -7.93 -13.58 10.12
C ARG A 42 -8.10 -12.27 9.39
N ILE A 43 -7.12 -11.88 8.59
CA ILE A 43 -7.20 -10.64 7.81
C ILE A 43 -7.93 -10.92 6.49
N ILE A 44 -8.97 -10.14 6.22
CA ILE A 44 -9.77 -10.24 5.00
C ILE A 44 -9.69 -8.93 4.20
N ASP A 45 -9.89 -9.05 2.91
CA ASP A 45 -10.04 -7.94 1.96
C ASP A 45 -11.32 -8.13 1.15
N GLY A 46 -11.84 -7.06 0.57
CA GLY A 46 -12.96 -7.11 -0.35
C GLY A 46 -14.08 -6.14 -0.02
N GLY A 47 -15.28 -6.52 -0.41
CA GLY A 47 -16.47 -5.66 -0.39
C GLY A 47 -17.14 -5.64 -1.76
N GLN A 48 -17.71 -4.50 -2.12
CA GLN A 48 -18.50 -4.36 -3.34
C GLN A 48 -17.63 -4.45 -4.60
N THR A 49 -17.92 -5.42 -5.46
CA THR A 49 -17.22 -5.65 -6.74
C THR A 49 -18.00 -5.15 -7.95
N GLY A 50 -19.28 -4.78 -7.76
CA GLY A 50 -20.14 -4.24 -8.80
C GLY A 50 -21.45 -3.69 -8.24
N PRO A 51 -22.36 -3.16 -9.09
CA PRO A 51 -23.60 -2.52 -8.64
C PRO A 51 -24.48 -3.41 -7.76
N ALA A 52 -24.37 -4.73 -7.93
CA ALA A 52 -25.18 -5.72 -7.25
C ALA A 52 -24.34 -6.95 -6.85
N THR A 53 -23.01 -6.83 -6.73
CA THR A 53 -22.14 -7.96 -6.38
C THR A 53 -21.07 -7.56 -5.38
N TRP A 54 -20.69 -8.50 -4.54
CA TRP A 54 -19.64 -8.34 -3.54
C TRP A 54 -18.81 -9.61 -3.41
N GLN A 55 -17.57 -9.47 -2.92
CA GLN A 55 -16.66 -10.58 -2.67
C GLN A 55 -15.71 -10.21 -1.54
N TYR A 56 -15.48 -11.16 -0.63
CA TYR A 56 -14.43 -11.10 0.38
C TYR A 56 -13.42 -12.22 0.15
N THR A 57 -12.15 -11.89 0.28
CA THR A 57 -11.01 -12.78 0.11
C THR A 57 -10.13 -12.77 1.34
N ASP A 58 -9.39 -13.86 1.53
CA ASP A 58 -8.25 -13.88 2.43
C ASP A 58 -7.20 -12.89 1.91
N TRP A 59 -6.78 -11.94 2.74
CA TRP A 59 -5.86 -10.89 2.29
C TRP A 59 -4.49 -11.46 1.90
N HIS A 60 -4.05 -12.53 2.56
CA HIS A 60 -2.73 -13.11 2.30
C HIS A 60 -2.71 -13.98 1.04
N THR A 61 -3.74 -14.81 0.86
CA THR A 61 -3.76 -15.80 -0.23
C THR A 61 -4.57 -15.38 -1.45
N GLY A 62 -5.45 -14.39 -1.30
CA GLY A 62 -6.44 -14.01 -2.32
C GLY A 62 -7.56 -15.06 -2.49
N GLU A 63 -7.63 -16.08 -1.64
CA GLU A 63 -8.68 -17.09 -1.69
C GLU A 63 -10.04 -16.46 -1.37
N ILE A 64 -11.07 -16.75 -2.18
CA ILE A 64 -12.42 -16.26 -1.94
C ILE A 64 -12.99 -16.93 -0.68
N ILE A 65 -13.30 -16.11 0.33
CA ILE A 65 -13.97 -16.52 1.57
C ILE A 65 -15.48 -16.51 1.38
N ALA A 66 -15.99 -15.46 0.73
CA ALA A 66 -17.42 -15.29 0.47
C ALA A 66 -17.65 -14.41 -0.75
N SER A 67 -18.77 -14.63 -1.44
CA SER A 67 -19.26 -13.74 -2.48
C SER A 67 -20.78 -13.81 -2.58
N GLY A 68 -21.38 -12.77 -3.11
CA GLY A 68 -22.83 -12.69 -3.22
C GLY A 68 -23.31 -11.58 -4.14
N ASP A 69 -24.64 -11.46 -4.21
CA ASP A 69 -25.35 -10.46 -5.00
C ASP A 69 -26.22 -9.54 -4.12
N ASP A 70 -26.97 -8.63 -4.75
CA ASP A 70 -27.89 -7.68 -4.09
C ASP A 70 -29.06 -8.33 -3.32
N ARG A 71 -29.22 -9.65 -3.41
CA ARG A 71 -30.22 -10.40 -2.64
C ARG A 71 -29.68 -10.94 -1.33
N THR A 72 -28.37 -10.85 -1.11
CA THR A 72 -27.68 -11.41 0.05
C THR A 72 -26.87 -10.31 0.72
N SER A 73 -27.15 -10.03 2.00
CA SER A 73 -26.33 -9.11 2.78
C SER A 73 -24.96 -9.74 3.05
N ASP A 74 -23.90 -9.03 2.67
CA ASP A 74 -22.54 -9.34 3.02
C ASP A 74 -22.32 -9.37 4.54
N ASP A 75 -22.84 -8.37 5.27
CA ASP A 75 -22.76 -8.32 6.73
C ASP A 75 -23.34 -9.58 7.40
N GLU A 76 -24.51 -10.04 6.94
CA GLU A 76 -25.14 -11.27 7.47
C GLU A 76 -24.30 -12.52 7.17
N VAL A 77 -23.71 -12.60 5.97
CA VAL A 77 -22.85 -13.73 5.58
C VAL A 77 -21.56 -13.72 6.39
N LEU A 78 -20.92 -12.57 6.55
CA LEU A 78 -19.69 -12.43 7.35
C LEU A 78 -19.94 -12.78 8.82
N ALA A 79 -21.04 -12.29 9.41
CA ALA A 79 -21.40 -12.62 10.79
C ALA A 79 -21.69 -14.13 10.99
N ALA A 80 -22.22 -14.81 9.97
CA ALA A 80 -22.44 -16.25 10.01
C ALA A 80 -21.14 -17.06 9.85
N LEU A 81 -20.17 -16.55 9.07
CA LEU A 81 -18.87 -17.18 8.85
C LEU A 81 -17.88 -16.95 10.00
N ASP A 82 -18.04 -15.85 10.73
CA ASP A 82 -17.17 -15.43 11.82
C ASP A 82 -17.97 -15.14 13.11
N PRO A 83 -18.56 -16.18 13.73
CA PRO A 83 -19.38 -16.00 14.94
C PRO A 83 -18.57 -15.52 16.15
N ASP A 84 -17.25 -15.71 16.13
CA ASP A 84 -16.33 -15.35 17.22
C ASP A 84 -15.71 -13.95 17.01
N GLY A 85 -15.95 -13.28 15.89
CA GLY A 85 -15.41 -11.95 15.59
C GLY A 85 -13.90 -11.93 15.34
N ALA A 86 -13.34 -13.00 14.78
CA ALA A 86 -11.93 -13.13 14.45
C ALA A 86 -11.54 -12.42 13.13
N PHE A 87 -12.48 -12.14 12.24
CA PHE A 87 -12.21 -11.48 10.95
C PHE A 87 -11.95 -9.99 11.15
N LEU A 88 -10.86 -9.52 10.58
CA LEU A 88 -10.52 -8.09 10.53
C LEU A 88 -10.33 -7.68 9.08
N HIS A 89 -11.06 -6.65 8.66
CA HIS A 89 -10.85 -6.05 7.34
C HIS A 89 -9.49 -5.35 7.28
N ILE A 90 -8.75 -5.50 6.18
CA ILE A 90 -7.44 -4.88 5.99
C ILE A 90 -7.48 -3.35 6.17
N ASP A 91 -8.57 -2.71 5.79
CA ASP A 91 -8.76 -1.26 5.97
C ASP A 91 -8.84 -0.82 7.44
N ASN A 92 -9.17 -1.74 8.35
CA ASN A 92 -9.17 -1.49 9.79
C ASN A 92 -7.77 -1.66 10.41
N VAL A 93 -6.81 -2.22 9.67
CA VAL A 93 -5.41 -2.31 10.10
C VAL A 93 -4.77 -0.95 9.84
N VAL A 94 -4.49 -0.21 10.92
CA VAL A 94 -3.98 1.17 10.86
C VAL A 94 -2.65 1.21 10.08
N ARG A 95 -2.70 1.78 8.88
CA ARG A 95 -1.50 2.22 8.16
C ARG A 95 -1.04 3.53 8.78
N ARG A 96 0.21 3.60 9.24
CA ARG A 96 0.79 4.88 9.66
C ARG A 96 1.19 5.64 8.41
N PRO A 97 0.58 6.81 8.12
CA PRO A 97 1.11 7.67 7.09
C PRO A 97 2.47 8.17 7.57
N VAL A 98 3.52 7.73 6.89
CA VAL A 98 4.86 8.25 7.10
C VAL A 98 5.13 9.16 5.90
N GLU A 99 5.29 10.45 6.16
CA GLU A 99 5.68 11.40 5.12
C GLU A 99 7.21 11.40 4.99
N PRO A 100 7.76 11.37 3.76
CA PRO A 100 9.21 11.49 3.59
C PRO A 100 9.69 12.88 4.00
N ASP A 101 10.87 12.93 4.63
CA ASP A 101 11.52 14.20 4.95
C ASP A 101 11.85 14.97 3.65
N ASN A 102 11.21 16.14 3.46
CA ASN A 102 11.37 16.94 2.27
C ASN A 102 12.67 17.78 2.35
N PRO A 103 13.66 17.55 1.46
CA PRO A 103 14.97 18.21 1.53
C PRO A 103 14.94 19.67 1.03
N GLY A 104 13.76 20.27 0.88
CA GLY A 104 13.56 21.66 0.46
C GLY A 104 13.04 21.83 -0.96
N ILE A 105 12.39 20.81 -1.54
CA ILE A 105 11.68 20.93 -2.81
C ILE A 105 10.24 21.47 -2.60
N PRO A 106 9.65 22.17 -3.58
CA PRO A 106 8.27 22.66 -3.46
C PRO A 106 7.28 21.51 -3.19
N PRO A 107 6.27 21.67 -2.30
CA PRO A 107 5.31 20.61 -1.99
C PRO A 107 4.54 20.08 -3.20
N SER A 108 4.24 20.94 -4.18
CA SER A 108 3.60 20.51 -5.42
C SER A 108 4.49 19.62 -6.28
N LEU A 109 5.81 19.81 -6.21
CA LEU A 109 6.78 18.96 -6.91
C LEU A 109 6.95 17.63 -6.16
N ALA A 110 7.04 17.66 -4.83
CA ALA A 110 7.03 16.47 -3.98
C ALA A 110 5.85 15.56 -4.32
N ARG A 111 4.63 16.11 -4.28
CA ARG A 111 3.40 15.37 -4.63
C ARG A 111 3.42 14.80 -6.05
N ALA A 112 3.88 15.57 -7.04
CA ALA A 112 3.97 15.08 -8.40
C ALA A 112 4.98 13.93 -8.57
N LEU A 113 6.03 13.89 -7.74
CA LEU A 113 6.99 12.78 -7.73
C LEU A 113 6.42 11.54 -7.06
N GLU A 114 5.69 11.70 -5.97
CA GLU A 114 4.94 10.61 -5.30
C GLU A 114 3.95 10.00 -6.27
N ASP A 115 3.10 10.83 -6.90
CA ASP A 115 2.13 10.38 -7.91
C ASP A 115 2.84 9.61 -9.04
N TRP A 116 3.99 10.11 -9.53
CA TRP A 116 4.75 9.43 -10.58
C TRP A 116 5.33 8.07 -10.15
N VAL A 117 5.84 7.97 -8.92
CA VAL A 117 6.36 6.70 -8.37
C VAL A 117 5.23 5.69 -8.17
N ASP A 118 4.06 6.14 -7.72
CA ASP A 118 2.92 5.27 -7.38
C ASP A 118 2.14 4.78 -8.61
N LEU A 119 2.32 5.42 -9.77
CA LEU A 119 1.71 4.94 -11.01
C LEU A 119 2.20 3.52 -11.34
N LEU A 120 1.26 2.57 -11.42
CA LEU A 120 1.52 1.19 -11.88
C LEU A 120 2.10 1.14 -13.30
N SER A 121 1.85 2.18 -14.10
CA SER A 121 2.42 2.31 -15.45
C SER A 121 3.89 2.74 -15.46
N THR A 122 4.42 3.25 -14.34
CA THR A 122 5.83 3.64 -14.22
C THR A 122 6.67 2.39 -13.94
N PRO A 123 7.54 1.96 -14.86
CA PRO A 123 8.36 0.77 -14.67
C PRO A 123 9.44 1.01 -13.62
N ASP A 124 9.74 -0.01 -12.81
CA ASP A 124 10.78 0.06 -11.78
C ASP A 124 12.16 0.39 -12.38
N GLU A 125 12.44 -0.01 -13.63
CA GLU A 125 13.66 0.34 -14.35
C GLU A 125 13.83 1.84 -14.57
N GLU A 126 12.72 2.56 -14.77
CA GLU A 126 12.75 4.00 -14.97
C GLU A 126 13.09 4.72 -13.66
N ILE A 127 12.42 4.32 -12.57
CA ILE A 127 12.67 4.85 -11.23
C ILE A 127 14.11 4.52 -10.81
N ALA A 128 14.54 3.26 -10.94
CA ALA A 128 15.88 2.80 -10.60
C ALA A 128 16.97 3.58 -11.34
N ARG A 129 16.78 3.81 -12.65
CA ARG A 129 17.69 4.65 -13.46
C ARG A 129 17.72 6.09 -12.97
N TYR A 130 16.56 6.65 -12.60
CA TYR A 130 16.45 8.03 -12.13
C TYR A 130 17.17 8.25 -10.80
N VAL A 131 16.91 7.38 -9.81
CA VAL A 131 17.48 7.49 -8.46
C VAL A 131 18.85 6.82 -8.31
N GLY A 132 19.30 6.06 -9.30
CA GLY A 132 20.58 5.35 -9.26
C GLY A 132 20.60 4.15 -8.31
N TRP A 133 19.47 3.43 -8.22
CA TRP A 133 19.33 2.18 -7.46
C TRP A 133 19.26 0.97 -8.40
N THR A 134 19.28 -0.24 -7.84
CA THR A 134 18.93 -1.42 -8.62
C THR A 134 17.42 -1.51 -8.80
N VAL A 135 16.96 -2.21 -9.84
CA VAL A 135 15.53 -2.50 -10.05
C VAL A 135 14.97 -3.28 -8.86
N GLN A 136 15.77 -4.19 -8.28
CA GLN A 136 15.41 -5.00 -7.12
C GLN A 136 15.19 -4.14 -5.87
N ASP A 137 15.99 -3.09 -5.66
CA ASP A 137 15.81 -2.19 -4.52
C ASP A 137 14.54 -1.34 -4.65
N VAL A 138 14.18 -0.96 -5.88
CA VAL A 138 12.92 -0.22 -6.15
C VAL A 138 11.72 -1.15 -5.99
N ALA A 139 11.78 -2.36 -6.56
CA ALA A 139 10.72 -3.36 -6.45
C ALA A 139 10.51 -3.86 -5.01
N ALA A 140 11.52 -3.78 -4.15
CA ALA A 140 11.42 -4.11 -2.73
C ALA A 140 10.91 -2.95 -1.87
N ALA A 141 10.57 -1.82 -2.48
CA ALA A 141 10.12 -0.58 -1.85
C ALA A 141 8.76 -0.09 -2.38
N ARG A 142 8.09 -0.90 -3.22
CA ARG A 142 6.77 -0.70 -3.81
C ARG A 142 5.97 -1.98 -3.65
#